data_AF-A0A9E3ASQ5-F1
#
_entry.id   AF-A0A9E3ASQ5-F1
#
_cell.length_a   1.000
_cell.length_b   1.000
_cell.length_c   1.000
_cell.angle_alpha   90.00
_cell.angle_beta   90.00
_cell.angle_gamma   90.00
#
_symmetry.space_group_name_H-M   'P 1'
#
loop_
_entity.id
_entity.type
_entity.pdbx_description
1 polymer ?
#
loop_
_entity_poly.entity_id
_entity_poly.type
_entity_poly.pdbx_seq_one_letter_code
_entity_poly.pdbx_strand_id
1 'polypeptide(L)'
;MKQYVKGDFEEQHGYSRAVCASGQGRTVYLAGFGCPYAPDGRSLCDDFEAQVRGTVAEISLVLEGLGGGLSDLVDVTVFVTDLSHAGRLFQEWTSAIGGDYPAGTLVQVEALALPEMLIEVKGVAVIDGYNTTAD
;
A
#
# COMPACT_ATOMS: atom_id res chain seq x y z
N MET A 1 -9.16 3.88 -20.14
CA MET A 1 -9.55 5.15 -19.49
C MET A 1 -8.70 5.31 -18.21
N LYS A 2 -8.57 6.51 -17.64
CA LYS A 2 -7.85 6.70 -16.37
C LYS A 2 -8.80 7.33 -15.35
N GLN A 3 -8.82 6.79 -14.13
CA GLN A 3 -9.56 7.33 -12.98
C GLN A 3 -8.57 7.60 -11.85
N TYR A 4 -8.64 8.81 -11.30
CA TYR A 4 -7.77 9.25 -10.20
C TYR A 4 -8.58 9.26 -8.91
N VAL A 5 -7.98 8.83 -7.80
CA VAL A 5 -8.49 9.16 -6.46
C VAL A 5 -8.34 10.67 -6.28
N LYS A 6 -9.38 11.32 -5.75
CA LYS A 6 -9.45 12.77 -5.53
C LYS A 6 -9.96 13.07 -4.12
N GLY A 7 -9.51 14.17 -3.54
CA GLY A 7 -9.88 14.68 -2.22
C GLY A 7 -8.93 15.78 -1.77
N ASP A 8 -9.19 16.36 -0.60
CA ASP A 8 -8.39 17.46 -0.03
C ASP A 8 -6.90 17.11 0.06
N PHE A 9 -6.61 15.86 0.41
CA PHE A 9 -5.24 15.35 0.46
C PHE A 9 -4.55 15.45 -0.91
N GLU A 10 -5.20 14.93 -1.96
CA GLU A 10 -4.64 14.93 -3.31
C GLU A 10 -4.44 16.34 -3.88
N GLU A 11 -5.36 17.26 -3.60
CA GLU A 11 -5.23 18.66 -4.02
C GLU A 11 -4.07 19.38 -3.33
N GLN A 12 -3.85 19.11 -2.04
CA GLN A 12 -2.77 19.72 -1.28
C GLN A 12 -1.39 19.18 -1.66
N HIS A 13 -1.28 17.89 -1.99
CA HIS A 13 0.01 17.22 -2.16
C HIS A 13 0.43 17.02 -3.63
N GLY A 14 -0.48 17.21 -4.60
CA GLY A 14 -0.15 17.16 -6.03
C GLY A 14 0.06 15.74 -6.60
N TYR A 15 -0.34 14.70 -5.87
CA TYR A 15 -0.38 13.32 -6.36
C TYR A 15 -1.63 12.59 -5.85
N SER A 16 -2.08 11.57 -6.58
CA SER A 16 -3.19 10.71 -6.14
C SER A 16 -2.68 9.55 -5.29
N ARG A 17 -3.38 9.22 -4.20
CA ARG A 17 -3.09 7.99 -3.43
C ARG A 17 -3.19 6.72 -4.27
N ALA A 18 -4.05 6.73 -5.29
CA ALA A 18 -4.05 5.72 -6.34
C ALA A 18 -4.53 6.28 -7.68
N VAL A 19 -4.06 5.66 -8.76
CA VAL A 19 -4.57 5.88 -10.11
C VAL A 19 -4.97 4.55 -10.72
N CYS A 20 -6.24 4.43 -11.11
CA CYS A 20 -6.76 3.29 -11.85
C CYS A 20 -6.63 3.55 -13.35
N ALA A 21 -5.84 2.74 -14.05
CA ALA A 21 -5.75 2.69 -15.50
C ALA A 21 -6.56 1.50 -16.02
N SER A 22 -7.62 1.78 -16.77
CA SER A 22 -8.52 0.77 -17.31
C SER A 22 -8.34 0.54 -18.82
N GLY A 23 -8.40 -0.73 -19.22
CA GLY A 23 -8.33 -1.25 -20.60
C GLY A 23 -9.09 -2.57 -20.70
N GLN A 24 -8.45 -3.66 -21.15
CA GLN A 24 -9.00 -5.02 -21.02
C GLN A 24 -8.94 -5.57 -19.58
N GLY A 25 -8.31 -4.83 -18.65
CA GLY A 25 -8.33 -5.05 -17.20
C GLY A 25 -8.19 -3.72 -16.44
N ARG A 26 -8.25 -3.73 -15.10
CA ARG A 26 -8.04 -2.53 -14.26
C ARG A 26 -6.73 -2.66 -13.48
N THR A 27 -5.70 -1.94 -13.91
CA THR A 27 -4.45 -1.83 -13.17
C THR A 27 -4.51 -0.61 -12.26
N VAL A 28 -4.23 -0.81 -10.98
CA VAL A 28 -4.16 0.24 -9.97
C VAL A 28 -2.71 0.48 -9.60
N TYR A 29 -2.25 1.71 -9.79
CA TYR A 29 -0.96 2.18 -9.30
C TYR A 29 -1.18 2.87 -7.96
N LEU A 30 -0.57 2.33 -6.90
CA LEU A 30 -0.63 2.87 -5.56
C LEU A 30 0.54 3.86 -5.33
N ALA A 31 0.30 4.91 -4.56
CA ALA A 31 1.35 5.75 -4.01
C ALA A 31 2.15 5.00 -2.91
N GLY A 32 3.10 5.68 -2.27
CA GLY A 32 3.74 5.19 -1.05
C GLY A 32 2.84 5.39 0.17
N PHE A 33 2.77 4.36 1.02
CA PHE A 33 2.01 4.34 2.28
C PHE A 33 2.94 3.96 3.43
N GLY A 34 2.90 4.66 4.56
CA GLY A 34 3.75 4.34 5.72
C GLY A 34 3.11 4.56 7.09
N CYS A 35 1.89 5.10 7.14
CA CYS A 35 1.07 5.28 8.36
C CYS A 35 1.84 5.71 9.63
N PRO A 36 2.47 6.91 9.67
CA PRO A 36 3.25 7.37 10.82
C PRO A 36 2.42 7.80 12.04
N TYR A 37 1.09 7.88 11.92
CA TYR A 37 0.18 8.32 12.99
C TYR A 37 -0.99 7.35 13.14
N ALA A 38 -1.44 7.15 14.37
CA ALA A 38 -2.65 6.42 14.69
C ALA A 38 -3.91 7.24 14.30
N PRO A 39 -5.11 6.62 14.27
CA PRO A 39 -6.36 7.33 13.93
C PRO A 39 -6.70 8.51 14.85
N ASP A 40 -6.18 8.51 16.09
CA ASP A 40 -6.33 9.61 17.06
C ASP A 40 -5.28 10.73 16.88
N GLY A 41 -4.42 10.63 15.85
CA GLY A 41 -3.35 11.57 15.55
C GLY A 41 -2.07 11.36 16.37
N ARG A 42 -2.02 10.35 17.25
CA ARG A 42 -0.81 10.05 18.01
C ARG A 42 0.28 9.50 17.09
N SER A 43 1.51 9.99 17.25
CA SER A 43 2.67 9.44 16.53
C SER A 43 2.89 7.97 16.86
N LEU A 44 3.18 7.18 15.82
CA LEU A 44 3.62 5.80 15.87
C LEU A 44 5.15 5.69 15.72
N CYS A 45 5.89 6.74 16.07
CA CYS A 45 7.34 6.72 16.13
C CYS A 45 7.81 5.51 16.95
N ASP A 46 8.86 4.84 16.48
CA ASP A 46 9.46 3.64 17.08
C ASP A 46 8.57 2.38 17.15
N ASP A 47 7.29 2.46 16.79
CA ASP A 47 6.37 1.31 16.71
C ASP A 47 6.26 0.80 15.27
N PHE A 48 7.32 0.11 14.83
CA PHE A 48 7.42 -0.42 13.48
C PHE A 48 6.23 -1.33 13.12
N GLU A 49 5.87 -2.26 14.01
CA GLU A 49 4.78 -3.19 13.79
C GLU A 49 3.42 -2.47 13.64
N ALA A 50 3.17 -1.40 14.41
CA ALA A 50 1.98 -0.58 14.22
C ALA A 50 1.98 0.15 12.87
N GLN A 51 3.12 0.67 12.43
CA GLN A 51 3.23 1.30 11.11
C GLN A 51 3.01 0.29 9.97
N VAL A 52 3.53 -0.94 10.09
CA VAL A 52 3.27 -2.01 9.11
C VAL A 52 1.77 -2.31 9.01
N ARG A 53 1.10 -2.54 10.15
CA ARG A 53 -0.34 -2.82 10.17
C ARG A 53 -1.17 -1.65 9.62
N GLY A 54 -0.83 -0.42 10.01
CA GLY A 54 -1.48 0.78 9.51
C GLY A 54 -1.31 0.96 8.00
N THR A 55 -0.10 0.75 7.50
CA THR A 55 0.24 0.81 6.07
C THR A 55 -0.58 -0.18 5.25
N VAL A 56 -0.62 -1.44 5.69
CA VAL A 56 -1.43 -2.48 5.04
C VAL A 56 -2.92 -2.11 5.07
N ALA A 57 -3.43 -1.60 6.19
CA ALA A 57 -4.82 -1.20 6.32
C ALA A 57 -5.18 -0.03 5.38
N GLU A 58 -4.30 0.97 5.25
CA GLU A 58 -4.49 2.08 4.30
C GLU A 58 -4.52 1.59 2.85
N ILE A 59 -3.62 0.68 2.48
CA ILE A 59 -3.61 0.06 1.15
C ILE A 59 -4.92 -0.71 0.90
N SER A 60 -5.37 -1.51 1.87
CA SER A 60 -6.65 -2.24 1.78
C SER A 60 -7.81 -1.30 1.55
N LEU A 61 -7.93 -0.24 2.35
CA LEU A 61 -9.01 0.76 2.24
C LEU A 61 -9.02 1.43 0.86
N VAL A 62 -7.86 1.76 0.31
CA VAL A 62 -7.76 2.37 -1.03
C VAL A 62 -8.18 1.37 -2.12
N LEU A 63 -7.76 0.11 -2.04
CA LEU A 63 -8.14 -0.93 -3.00
C LEU A 63 -9.63 -1.28 -2.91
N GLU A 64 -10.18 -1.39 -1.70
CA GLU A 64 -11.61 -1.60 -1.43
C GLU A 64 -12.46 -0.47 -2.04
N GLY A 65 -12.03 0.78 -1.90
CA GLY A 65 -12.67 1.93 -2.53
C GLY A 65 -12.68 1.89 -4.06
N LEU A 66 -11.82 1.07 -4.68
CA LEU A 66 -11.75 0.82 -6.12
C LEU A 66 -12.41 -0.51 -6.53
N GLY A 67 -13.01 -1.22 -5.58
CA GLY A 67 -13.69 -2.49 -5.79
C GLY A 67 -12.73 -3.69 -5.92
N GLY A 68 -11.56 -3.62 -5.28
CA GLY A 68 -10.59 -4.71 -5.14
C GLY A 68 -10.22 -4.96 -3.68
N GLY A 69 -9.11 -5.65 -3.44
CA GLY A 69 -8.56 -5.93 -2.11
C GLY A 69 -7.08 -6.28 -2.15
N LEU A 70 -6.51 -6.61 -0.99
CA LEU A 70 -5.07 -6.93 -0.86
C LEU A 70 -4.63 -8.12 -1.75
N SER A 71 -5.53 -9.05 -2.05
CA SER A 71 -5.29 -10.18 -2.97
C SER A 71 -5.04 -9.76 -4.41
N ASP A 72 -5.41 -8.53 -4.79
CA ASP A 72 -5.19 -8.00 -6.14
C ASP A 72 -3.78 -7.41 -6.31
N LEU A 73 -2.99 -7.30 -5.23
CA LEU A 73 -1.60 -6.85 -5.30
C LEU A 73 -0.77 -7.84 -6.13
N VAL A 74 -0.06 -7.32 -7.12
CA VAL A 74 0.81 -8.12 -8.00
C VAL A 74 2.30 -7.79 -7.83
N ASP A 75 2.62 -6.58 -7.37
CA ASP A 75 3.98 -6.13 -7.12
C ASP A 75 4.02 -5.12 -5.97
N VAL A 76 5.01 -5.23 -5.10
CA VAL A 76 5.29 -4.28 -4.02
C VAL A 76 6.79 -3.96 -3.92
N THR A 77 7.07 -2.68 -3.63
CA THR A 77 8.39 -2.23 -3.18
C THR A 77 8.24 -1.68 -1.76
N VAL A 78 9.01 -2.26 -0.84
CA VAL A 78 9.04 -1.89 0.57
C VAL A 78 10.36 -1.19 0.87
N PHE A 79 10.26 0.03 1.39
CA PHE A 79 11.38 0.81 1.89
C PHE A 79 11.35 0.79 3.41
N VAL A 80 12.50 0.58 4.04
CA VAL A 80 12.67 0.66 5.50
C VAL A 80 13.90 1.50 5.86
N THR A 81 13.91 2.11 7.03
CA THR A 81 15.09 2.83 7.53
C THR A 81 16.11 1.91 8.20
N ASP A 82 15.67 0.75 8.70
CA ASP A 82 16.54 -0.28 9.30
C ASP A 82 16.07 -1.71 8.96
N LEU A 83 16.92 -2.48 8.28
CA LEU A 83 16.66 -3.87 7.91
C LEU A 83 16.64 -4.84 9.10
N SER A 84 17.04 -4.43 10.30
CA SER A 84 16.85 -5.23 11.51
C SER A 84 15.37 -5.58 11.76
N HIS A 85 14.46 -4.80 11.17
CA HIS A 85 13.01 -5.01 11.23
C HIS A 85 12.47 -6.07 10.26
N ALA A 86 13.26 -6.58 9.30
CA ALA A 86 12.76 -7.43 8.21
C ALA A 86 12.00 -8.67 8.68
N GLY A 87 12.45 -9.32 9.76
CA GLY A 87 11.73 -10.48 10.33
C GLY A 87 10.33 -10.13 10.83
N ARG A 88 10.18 -8.99 11.50
CA ARG A 88 8.89 -8.47 11.99
C ARG A 88 7.99 -8.05 10.84
N LEU A 89 8.56 -7.40 9.82
CA LEU A 89 7.87 -7.07 8.58
C LEU A 89 7.25 -8.32 7.94
N PHE A 90 8.04 -9.38 7.74
CA PHE A 90 7.53 -10.60 7.09
C PHE A 90 6.43 -11.28 7.90
N GLN A 91 6.50 -11.24 9.23
CA GLN A 91 5.45 -11.78 10.10
C GLN A 91 4.13 -11.02 9.91
N GLU A 92 4.15 -9.69 10.06
CA GLU A 92 2.95 -8.85 9.91
C GLU A 92 2.40 -8.92 8.48
N TRP A 93 3.28 -8.88 7.47
CA TRP A 93 2.89 -8.95 6.05
C TRP A 93 2.23 -10.28 5.70
N THR A 94 2.82 -11.39 6.16
CA THR A 94 2.26 -12.73 5.93
C THR A 94 0.88 -12.88 6.58
N SER A 95 0.72 -12.39 7.80
CA SER A 95 -0.57 -12.40 8.50
C SER A 95 -1.63 -11.52 7.81
N ALA A 96 -1.21 -10.43 7.18
CA ALA A 96 -2.09 -9.50 6.49
C ALA A 96 -2.61 -10.02 5.14
N ILE A 97 -1.72 -10.51 4.27
CA ILE A 97 -2.09 -10.91 2.91
C ILE A 97 -2.77 -12.28 2.90
N GLY A 98 -2.33 -13.21 3.75
CA GLY A 98 -3.02 -14.49 3.97
C GLY A 98 -2.95 -15.52 2.83
N GLY A 99 -2.15 -15.28 1.78
CA GLY A 99 -2.00 -16.18 0.61
C GLY A 99 -1.39 -15.44 -0.57
N ASP A 100 -1.30 -16.10 -1.74
CA ASP A 100 -0.92 -15.54 -3.05
C ASP A 100 -0.17 -14.19 -3.01
N TYR A 101 1.10 -14.24 -2.56
CA TYR A 101 1.87 -13.04 -2.30
C TYR A 101 2.25 -12.30 -3.59
N PRO A 102 2.24 -10.95 -3.61
CA PRO A 102 2.76 -10.18 -4.73
C PRO A 102 4.26 -10.43 -4.93
N ALA A 103 4.78 -10.12 -6.11
CA ALA A 103 6.21 -9.91 -6.28
C ALA A 103 6.70 -8.83 -5.31
N GLY A 104 7.92 -8.96 -4.78
CA GLY A 104 8.38 -8.10 -3.68
C GLY A 104 9.83 -7.68 -3.81
N THR A 105 10.09 -6.41 -3.54
CA THR A 105 11.44 -5.84 -3.33
C THR A 105 11.50 -5.18 -1.95
N LEU A 106 12.55 -5.45 -1.17
CA LEU A 106 12.81 -4.80 0.11
C LEU A 106 14.14 -4.04 0.04
N VAL A 107 14.14 -2.75 0.37
CA VAL A 107 15.31 -1.88 0.29
C VAL A 107 15.45 -1.07 1.58
N GLN A 108 16.67 -0.99 2.12
CA GLN A 108 16.99 -0.01 3.15
C GLN A 108 17.30 1.35 2.52
N VAL A 109 16.71 2.41 3.05
CA VAL A 109 16.97 3.80 2.64
C VAL A 109 17.46 4.63 3.82
N GLU A 110 18.11 5.77 3.55
CA GLU A 110 18.61 6.67 4.59
C GLU A 110 17.47 7.36 5.36
N ALA A 111 16.40 7.75 4.66
CA ALA A 111 15.24 8.42 5.23
C ALA A 111 13.99 8.23 4.35
N LEU A 112 12.82 8.46 4.96
CA LEU A 112 11.50 8.48 4.31
C LEU A 112 10.89 9.89 4.32
N ALA A 113 9.67 10.04 3.79
CA ALA A 113 9.03 11.34 3.62
C ALA A 113 8.83 12.13 4.92
N LEU A 114 8.62 11.44 6.04
CA LEU A 114 8.54 12.02 7.38
C LEU A 114 9.56 11.36 8.32
N PRO A 115 10.18 12.12 9.25
CA PRO A 115 11.14 11.57 10.22
C PRO A 115 10.58 10.43 11.08
N GLU A 116 9.27 10.43 11.34
CA GLU A 116 8.59 9.41 12.14
C GLU A 116 8.33 8.11 11.37
N MET A 117 8.48 8.11 10.03
CA MET A 117 8.25 6.91 9.21
C MET A 117 9.44 5.95 9.30
N LEU A 118 9.14 4.68 9.56
CA LEU A 118 10.09 3.57 9.59
C LEU A 118 9.92 2.64 8.39
N ILE A 119 8.77 2.70 7.73
CA ILE A 119 8.40 1.92 6.56
C ILE A 119 7.65 2.77 5.55
N GLU A 120 7.85 2.49 4.26
CA GLU A 120 6.98 2.94 3.19
C GLU A 120 6.76 1.81 2.18
N VAL A 121 5.51 1.54 1.81
CA VAL A 121 5.12 0.52 0.84
C VAL A 121 4.48 1.17 -0.36
N LYS A 122 5.04 0.89 -1.54
CA LYS A 122 4.46 1.24 -2.84
C LYS A 122 4.07 -0.03 -3.57
N GLY A 123 2.94 -0.03 -4.27
CA GLY A 123 2.46 -1.24 -4.94
C GLY A 123 1.76 -1.02 -6.27
N VAL A 124 1.52 -2.14 -6.95
CA VAL A 124 0.65 -2.26 -8.12
C VAL A 124 -0.34 -3.37 -7.86
N ALA A 125 -1.61 -3.12 -8.16
CA ALA A 125 -2.68 -4.11 -8.12
C ALA A 125 -3.34 -4.29 -9.49
N VAL A 126 -3.87 -5.48 -9.75
CA VAL A 126 -4.70 -5.78 -10.91
C VAL A 126 -6.04 -6.27 -10.42
N ILE A 127 -7.07 -5.42 -10.55
CA ILE A 127 -8.42 -5.76 -10.15
C ILE A 127 -9.16 -6.25 -11.38
N ASP A 128 -9.58 -7.51 -11.38
CA ASP A 128 -10.38 -8.02 -12.47
C ASP A 128 -11.68 -7.21 -12.59
N GLY A 129 -12.00 -6.78 -13.82
CA GLY A 129 -13.39 -6.47 -14.14
C GLY A 129 -14.09 -7.80 -14.30
N TYR A 130 -15.18 -8.05 -13.58
CA TYR A 130 -16.00 -9.26 -13.72
C TYR A 130 -16.01 -9.78 -15.17
N ASN A 131 -15.30 -10.88 -15.45
CA ASN A 131 -15.43 -11.60 -16.71
C ASN A 131 -16.67 -12.49 -16.58
N THR A 132 -17.81 -12.00 -17.05
CA THR A 132 -18.96 -12.86 -17.37
C THR A 132 -18.65 -13.65 -18.63
N THR A 133 -17.99 -14.79 -18.51
CA THR A 133 -18.13 -15.92 -19.44
C THR A 133 -17.76 -17.21 -18.70
N ALA A 134 -18.73 -17.75 -17.97
CA ALA A 134 -18.92 -19.19 -18.03
C ALA A 134 -19.62 -19.45 -19.36
N ASP A 135 -18.87 -20.00 -20.32
CA ASP A 135 -19.43 -20.84 -21.38
C ASP A 135 -19.48 -22.29 -20.87
#